data_AF-A0AAD5EJH7-F1
#
_entry.id   AF-A0AAD5EJH7-F1
#
_cell.length_a   1.000
_cell.length_b   1.000
_cell.length_c   1.000
_cell.angle_alpha   90.00
_cell.angle_beta   90.00
_cell.angle_gamma   90.00
#
_symmetry.space_group_name_H-M   'P 1'
#
loop_
_entity.id
_entity.type
_entity.pdbx_description
1 polymer ?
#
loop_
_entity_poly.entity_id
_entity_poly.type
_entity_poly.pdbx_seq_one_letter_code
_entity_poly.pdbx_strand_id
1 'polypeptide(L)'
;MHPPLASHKHQGCEHIIQALDDCHRSGLLNKYSGKCNDIKLKLNECLGEEFQIVRAENKQKAAAKREKIRQVWKDMEEPPAGFFDAKQKDQKV
;
A
#
# COMPACT_ATOMS: atom_id res chain seq x y z
N MET A 1 3.46 -17.77 0.93
CA MET A 1 3.78 -17.40 -0.46
C MET A 1 3.10 -16.09 -0.75
N HIS A 2 3.84 -15.05 -1.15
CA HIS A 2 3.18 -13.85 -1.66
C HIS A 2 2.66 -14.16 -3.09
N PRO A 3 1.51 -13.60 -3.51
CA PRO A 3 1.15 -13.56 -4.92
C PRO A 3 2.25 -12.85 -5.73
N PRO A 4 2.47 -13.14 -7.02
CA PRO A 4 3.51 -12.47 -7.81
C PRO A 4 3.41 -10.95 -7.63
N LEU A 5 4.45 -10.33 -7.05
CA LEU A 5 4.49 -8.88 -6.92
C LEU A 5 4.61 -8.31 -8.33
N ALA A 6 3.81 -7.30 -8.63
CA ALA A 6 3.93 -6.59 -9.89
C ALA A 6 5.24 -5.79 -9.87
N SER A 7 6.27 -6.23 -10.61
CA SER A 7 7.61 -5.59 -10.62
C SER A 7 7.54 -4.10 -10.90
N HIS A 8 6.61 -3.66 -11.77
CA HIS A 8 6.40 -2.25 -12.09
C HIS A 8 5.95 -1.38 -10.89
N LYS A 9 5.40 -1.98 -9.83
CA LYS A 9 4.94 -1.26 -8.62
C LYS A 9 6.02 -1.15 -7.54
N HIS A 10 7.09 -1.94 -7.63
CA HIS A 10 8.09 -2.11 -6.58
C HIS A 10 9.50 -1.99 -7.18
N GLN A 11 9.74 -0.90 -7.92
CA GLN A 11 11.00 -0.68 -8.63
C GLN A 11 12.20 -0.64 -7.68
N GLY A 12 12.03 -0.21 -6.43
CA GLY A 12 13.09 -0.19 -5.41
C GLY A 12 13.46 -1.59 -4.92
N CYS A 13 12.47 -2.49 -4.82
CA CYS A 13 12.65 -3.85 -4.30
C CYS A 13 12.81 -4.94 -5.39
N GLU A 14 12.86 -4.56 -6.67
CA GLU A 14 12.86 -5.50 -7.80
C GLU A 14 14.00 -6.54 -7.72
N HIS A 15 15.21 -6.09 -7.37
CA HIS A 15 16.38 -6.96 -7.23
C HIS A 15 16.20 -8.04 -6.14
N ILE A 16 15.50 -7.73 -5.04
CA ILE A 16 15.21 -8.68 -3.96
C ILE A 16 14.11 -9.66 -4.38
N ILE A 17 13.11 -9.17 -5.11
CA ILE A 17 12.04 -10.01 -5.68
C ILE A 17 12.65 -11.05 -6.62
N GLN A 18 13.54 -10.62 -7.53
CA GLN A 18 14.24 -11.52 -8.44
C GLN A 18 15.09 -12.55 -7.68
N ALA A 19 15.84 -12.13 -6.66
CA ALA A 19 16.61 -13.03 -5.82
C ALA A 19 15.74 -14.08 -5.08
N LEU A 20 14.54 -13.67 -4.63
CA LEU A 20 13.59 -14.58 -3.99
C LEU A 20 13.00 -15.57 -4.99
N ASP A 21 12.66 -15.11 -6.19
CA ASP A 21 12.17 -15.95 -7.28
C ASP A 21 13.23 -16.96 -7.73
N ASP A 22 14.49 -16.56 -7.85
CA ASP A 22 15.59 -17.46 -8.16
C ASP A 22 15.81 -18.50 -7.06
N CYS A 23 15.68 -18.10 -5.79
CA CYS A 23 15.70 -19.04 -4.66
C CYS A 23 14.55 -20.06 -4.76
N HIS A 24 13.35 -19.63 -5.13
CA HIS A 24 12.23 -20.55 -5.34
C HIS A 24 12.41 -21.45 -6.57
N ARG A 25 13.06 -20.95 -7.64
CA ARG A 25 13.40 -21.72 -8.85
C ARG A 25 14.50 -22.74 -8.62
N SER A 26 15.40 -22.49 -7.66
CA SER A 26 16.52 -23.39 -7.34
C SER A 26 16.11 -24.76 -6.80
N GLY A 27 14.87 -24.93 -6.31
CA GLY A 27 14.34 -26.23 -5.95
C GLY A 27 13.11 -26.17 -5.06
N LEU A 28 12.21 -27.13 -5.24
CA LEU A 28 10.98 -27.26 -4.43
C LEU A 28 11.31 -27.39 -2.94
N LEU A 29 12.36 -28.14 -2.57
CA LEU A 29 12.77 -28.23 -1.17
C LEU A 29 13.18 -26.88 -0.60
N ASN A 30 13.87 -26.01 -1.34
CA ASN A 30 14.29 -24.68 -0.85
C ASN A 30 13.07 -23.79 -0.61
N LYS A 31 12.05 -23.90 -1.47
CA LYS A 31 10.76 -23.21 -1.37
C LYS A 31 9.95 -23.59 -0.12
N TYR A 32 9.99 -24.86 0.30
CA TYR A 32 9.18 -25.36 1.42
C TYR A 32 9.95 -25.53 2.75
N SER A 33 11.28 -25.67 2.71
CA SER A 33 12.12 -25.90 3.90
C SER A 33 12.54 -24.63 4.65
N GLY A 34 12.20 -23.44 4.13
CA GLY A 34 12.55 -22.17 4.76
C GLY A 34 13.95 -21.64 4.41
N LYS A 35 14.68 -22.29 3.48
CA LYS A 35 15.98 -21.82 3.00
C LYS A 35 15.96 -20.43 2.37
N CYS A 36 14.81 -20.00 1.83
CA CYS A 36 14.64 -18.66 1.24
C CYS A 36 14.16 -17.59 2.25
N ASN A 37 14.09 -17.89 3.55
CA ASN A 37 13.52 -16.98 4.55
C ASN A 37 14.31 -15.69 4.75
N ASP A 38 15.64 -15.73 4.64
CA ASP A 38 16.47 -14.55 4.81
C ASP A 38 16.23 -13.52 3.69
N ILE A 39 16.10 -14.01 2.45
CA ILE A 39 15.78 -13.18 1.29
C ILE A 39 14.36 -12.61 1.43
N LYS A 40 13.43 -13.44 1.91
CA LYS A 40 12.05 -13.01 2.18
C LYS A 40 12.00 -11.94 3.28
N LEU A 41 12.84 -12.01 4.32
CA LEU A 41 12.88 -11.00 5.37
C LEU A 41 13.34 -9.65 4.80
N LYS A 42 14.41 -9.64 4.01
CA LYS A 42 14.89 -8.44 3.31
C LYS A 42 13.82 -7.86 2.38
N LEU A 43 13.08 -8.72 1.68
CA LEU A 43 11.99 -8.27 0.82
C LEU A 43 10.88 -7.59 1.64
N ASN A 44 10.50 -8.16 2.79
CA ASN A 44 9.49 -7.58 3.65
C ASN A 44 9.92 -6.21 4.22
N GLU A 45 11.19 -6.06 4.58
CA GLU A 45 11.75 -4.79 5.04
C GLU A 45 11.65 -3.72 3.94
N CYS A 46 12.14 -4.04 2.74
CA CYS A 46 12.09 -3.12 1.59
C CYS A 46 10.65 -2.70 1.24
N LEU A 47 9.72 -3.66 1.16
CA LEU A 47 8.31 -3.35 0.89
C LEU A 47 7.66 -2.56 2.03
N GLY A 48 8.09 -2.80 3.26
CA GLY A 48 7.68 -2.04 4.43
C GLY A 48 8.05 -0.57 4.29
N GLU A 49 9.29 -0.27 3.87
CA GLU A 49 9.77 1.08 3.63
C GLU A 49 9.00 1.78 2.50
N GLU A 50 8.86 1.14 1.34
CA GLU A 50 8.05 1.67 0.22
C GLU A 50 6.62 2.00 0.67
N PHE A 51 6.02 1.09 1.44
CA PHE A 51 4.67 1.27 1.95
C PHE A 51 4.57 2.47 2.92
N GLN A 52 5.55 2.70 3.79
CA GLN A 52 5.53 3.86 4.69
C GLN A 52 5.64 5.18 3.90
N ILE A 53 6.46 5.23 2.84
CA ILE A 53 6.60 6.41 1.99
C ILE A 53 5.25 6.73 1.33
N VAL A 54 4.66 5.76 0.65
CA VAL A 54 3.36 5.92 -0.03
C VAL A 54 2.26 6.29 0.96
N ARG A 55 2.26 5.67 2.15
CA ARG A 55 1.31 5.99 3.22
C ARG A 55 1.46 7.44 3.69
N ALA A 56 2.69 7.93 3.86
CA ALA A 56 2.95 9.31 4.27
C ALA A 56 2.44 10.31 3.22
N GLU A 57 2.72 10.07 1.93
CA GLU A 57 2.22 10.90 0.84
C GLU A 57 0.69 10.91 0.79
N ASN A 58 0.06 9.75 0.90
CA ASN A 58 -1.40 9.63 0.90
C ASN A 58 -2.02 10.35 2.11
N LYS A 59 -1.37 10.30 3.27
CA LYS A 59 -1.79 11.06 4.46
C LYS A 59 -1.74 12.56 4.21
N GLN A 60 -0.67 13.06 3.59
CA GLN A 60 -0.54 14.48 3.23
C GLN A 60 -1.60 14.91 2.21
N LYS A 61 -1.79 14.13 1.14
CA LYS A 61 -2.82 14.37 0.12
C LYS A 61 -4.23 14.38 0.73
N ALA A 62 -4.51 13.44 1.63
CA ALA A 62 -5.78 13.39 2.36
C ALA A 62 -5.98 14.60 3.28
N ALA A 63 -4.94 15.04 3.99
CA ALA A 63 -5.00 16.24 4.83
C ALA A 63 -5.25 17.51 3.99
N ALA A 64 -4.53 17.67 2.87
CA ALA A 64 -4.75 18.78 1.95
C ALA A 64 -6.17 18.79 1.36
N LYS A 65 -6.69 17.61 0.98
CA LYS A 65 -8.08 17.48 0.51
C LYS A 65 -9.08 17.87 1.59
N ARG A 66 -8.87 17.43 2.84
CA ARG A 66 -9.73 17.79 3.99
C ARG A 66 -9.71 19.29 4.25
N GLU A 67 -8.55 19.94 4.16
CA GLU A 67 -8.46 21.39 4.35
C GLU A 67 -9.17 22.14 3.22
N LYS A 68 -8.99 21.75 1.96
CA LYS A 68 -9.74 22.35 0.83
C LYS A 68 -11.26 22.23 1.02
N ILE A 69 -11.73 21.05 1.42
CA ILE A 69 -13.15 20.83 1.71
C ILE A 69 -13.59 21.75 2.85
N ARG A 70 -12.81 21.84 3.94
CA ARG A 70 -13.13 22.71 5.08
C ARG A 70 -13.19 24.20 4.69
N GLN A 71 -12.27 24.67 3.84
CA GLN A 71 -12.27 26.04 3.32
C GLN A 71 -13.55 26.32 2.52
N VAL A 72 -13.85 25.46 1.55
CA VAL A 72 -15.09 25.54 0.75
C VAL A 72 -16.34 25.58 1.64
N TRP A 73 -16.35 24.88 2.77
CA TRP A 73 -17.49 24.92 3.69
C TRP A 73 -17.56 26.18 4.55
N LYS A 74 -16.43 26.79 4.89
CA LYS A 74 -16.43 28.08 5.61
C LYS A 74 -16.93 29.20 4.72
N ASP A 75 -16.66 29.10 3.42
CA ASP A 75 -17.05 30.10 2.43
C ASP A 75 -18.51 29.92 1.95
N MET A 76 -19.19 28.81 2.29
CA MET A 76 -20.59 28.55 1.97
C MET A 76 -21.48 28.74 3.21
N GLU A 77 -22.52 29.57 3.10
CA GLU A 77 -23.45 29.87 4.21
C GLU A 77 -24.48 28.74 4.46
N GLU A 78 -24.70 27.84 3.49
CA GLU A 78 -25.64 26.71 3.63
C GLU A 78 -25.10 25.43 2.93
N PRO A 79 -24.92 24.29 3.65
CA PRO A 79 -24.42 23.06 3.05
C PRO A 79 -25.50 22.36 2.19
N PRO A 80 -25.14 21.80 1.02
CA PRO A 80 -26.12 21.16 0.13
C PRO A 80 -26.79 19.95 0.80
N ALA A 81 -28.11 19.84 0.63
CA ALA A 81 -28.92 18.76 1.19
C ALA A 81 -28.39 17.37 0.75
N GLY A 82 -28.22 16.45 1.70
CA GLY A 82 -27.67 15.10 1.49
C GLY A 82 -26.20 14.92 1.90
N PHE A 83 -25.56 15.97 2.42
CA PHE A 83 -24.15 15.94 2.78
C PHE A 83 -23.81 14.95 3.94
N PHE A 84 -24.69 14.81 4.94
CA PHE A 84 -24.49 13.89 6.06
C PHE A 84 -24.74 12.40 5.70
N ASP A 85 -25.39 12.13 4.57
CA ASP A 85 -25.83 10.78 4.19
C ASP A 85 -24.73 9.94 3.51
N ALA A 86 -23.62 10.57 3.12
CA ALA A 86 -22.51 9.88 2.47
C ALA A 86 -21.72 8.93 3.40
N LYS A 87 -21.90 9.02 4.73
CA LYS A 87 -21.22 8.13 5.69
C LYS A 87 -21.88 6.77 5.89
N GLN A 88 -23.09 6.53 5.37
CA GLN A 88 -23.83 5.29 5.66
C GLN A 88 -23.76 4.21 4.56
N LYS A 89 -23.22 4.50 3.37
CA LYS A 89 -23.14 3.50 2.28
C LYS A 89 -21.89 2.62 2.29
N ASP A 90 -20.83 3.00 3.00
CA ASP A 90 -19.60 2.19 3.11
C ASP A 90 -19.57 1.25 4.34
N GLN A 91 -20.62 1.28 5.19
CA GLN A 91 -20.82 0.34 6.31
C GLN A 91 -22.07 -0.52 6.03
N LYS A 92 -22.12 -1.16 4.87
CA LYS A 92 -23.05 -2.27 4.60
C LYS A 92 -22.30 -3.35 3.82
N VAL A 93 -21.51 -4.12 4.56
CA VAL A 93 -21.24 -5.54 4.27
C VAL A 93 -22.10 -6.32 5.26
#